data_AF-A0A7S3F8U9-F1
#
_entry.id   AF-A0A7S3F8U9-F1
#
_cell.length_a   1.000
_cell.length_b   1.000
_cell.length_c   1.000
_cell.angle_alpha   90.00
_cell.angle_beta   90.00
_cell.angle_gamma   90.00
#
_symmetry.space_group_name_H-M   'P 1'
#
loop_
_entity.id
_entity.type
_entity.pdbx_description
1 polymer ?
#
loop_
_entity_poly.entity_id
_entity_poly.type
_entity_poly.pdbx_seq_one_letter_code
_entity_poly.pdbx_strand_id
1 'polypeptide(L)'
;METSRTSGHLAASFFELTALKPAFMAFDMRGLKAKIVAAKLPALPQEYSSEWRSLVRSMLAADPQRRPSMREVLQSAVLAEAAERFRVKVAEAQEREKKEETLWERLRAEAAEARAQAAEKAAEAKAEAGKAGEGSPGATQKEKLPKVW
;
A
#
# COMPACT_ATOMS: atom_id res chain seq x y z
N MET A 1 4.55 3.15 28.55
CA MET A 1 4.83 2.94 27.11
C MET A 1 6.07 3.75 26.79
N GLU A 2 7.25 3.13 26.72
CA GLU A 2 8.46 3.82 26.26
C GLU A 2 8.24 4.24 24.81
N THR A 3 8.20 5.54 24.54
CA THR A 3 8.16 6.06 23.18
C THR A 3 9.55 5.85 22.57
N SER A 4 9.64 5.03 21.52
CA SER A 4 10.91 4.81 20.83
C SER A 4 11.49 6.15 20.37
N ARG A 5 12.71 6.44 20.82
CA ARG A 5 13.51 7.61 20.41
C ARG A 5 13.76 7.55 18.91
N THR A 6 13.91 8.69 18.25
CA THR A 6 14.20 8.71 16.80
C THR A 6 15.46 7.93 16.48
N SER A 7 15.37 7.09 15.44
CA SER A 7 16.48 6.29 14.97
C SER A 7 17.53 7.17 14.29
N GLY A 8 18.81 6.77 14.38
CA GLY A 8 19.90 7.53 13.77
C GLY A 8 19.79 7.62 12.24
N HIS A 9 19.21 6.61 11.58
CA HIS A 9 19.02 6.62 10.13
C HIS A 9 17.99 7.65 9.69
N LEU A 10 16.86 7.79 10.41
CA LEU A 10 15.85 8.79 10.09
C LEU A 10 16.42 10.21 10.20
N ALA A 11 17.14 10.46 11.29
CA ALA A 11 17.82 11.73 11.52
C ALA A 11 18.82 12.07 10.40
N ALA A 12 19.59 11.08 9.94
CA ALA A 12 20.52 11.24 8.82
C ALA A 12 19.79 11.53 7.50
N SER A 13 18.70 10.81 7.19
CA SER A 13 17.89 11.07 6.00
C SER A 13 17.31 12.48 5.98
N PHE A 14 16.80 12.97 7.10
CA PHE A 14 16.29 14.35 7.21
C PHE A 14 17.39 15.38 6.95
N PHE A 15 18.60 15.16 7.48
CA PHE A 15 19.74 16.01 7.20
C PHE A 15 20.13 15.98 5.72
N GLU A 16 20.23 14.79 5.12
CA GLU A 16 20.58 14.62 3.71
C GLU A 16 19.58 15.29 2.77
N LEU A 17 18.28 15.15 3.05
CA LEU A 17 17.24 15.83 2.28
C LEU A 17 17.30 17.36 2.42
N THR A 18 17.80 17.86 3.54
CA THR A 18 17.92 19.31 3.80
C THR A 18 19.21 19.89 3.22
N ALA A 19 20.34 19.19 3.37
CA ALA A 19 21.67 19.68 3.01
C ALA A 19 22.14 19.20 1.63
N LEU A 20 21.41 18.26 1.02
CA LEU A 20 21.78 17.54 -0.21
C LEU A 20 23.19 16.92 -0.15
N LYS A 21 23.63 16.59 1.07
CA LYS A 21 24.97 16.09 1.40
C LYS A 21 24.88 15.18 2.64
N PRO A 22 25.75 14.16 2.76
CA PRO A 22 25.79 13.30 3.94
C PRO A 22 26.02 14.07 5.23
N ALA A 23 25.34 13.66 6.31
CA ALA A 23 25.49 14.26 7.65
C ALA A 23 26.93 14.16 8.19
N PHE A 24 27.60 13.04 7.89
CA PHE A 24 28.99 12.80 8.27
C PHE A 24 29.78 12.38 7.04
N MET A 25 30.81 13.15 6.70
CA MET A 25 31.77 12.83 5.63
C MET A 25 33.18 12.76 6.19
N ALA A 26 33.95 11.74 5.81
CA ALA A 26 35.36 11.60 6.17
C ALA A 26 36.12 10.86 5.07
N PHE A 27 37.44 10.97 5.06
CA PHE A 27 38.30 10.28 4.09
C PHE A 27 38.43 8.77 4.38
N ASP A 28 38.31 8.38 5.65
CA ASP A 28 38.40 6.98 6.06
C ASP A 28 37.37 6.63 7.15
N MET A 29 37.23 5.33 7.44
CA MET A 29 36.26 4.83 8.44
C MET A 29 36.58 5.28 9.87
N ARG A 30 37.86 5.50 10.19
CA ARG A 30 38.28 6.00 11.51
C ARG A 30 37.79 7.43 11.71
N GLY A 31 38.01 8.30 10.74
CA GLY A 31 37.51 9.67 10.73
C GLY A 31 35.99 9.73 10.70
N LEU A 32 35.32 8.82 9.99
CA LEU A 32 33.86 8.75 9.99
C LEU A 32 33.31 8.42 11.38
N LYS A 33 33.83 7.37 12.01
CA LYS A 33 33.45 6.99 13.39
C LYS A 33 33.71 8.13 14.38
N ALA A 34 34.87 8.78 14.30
CA ALA A 34 35.21 9.91 15.16
C ALA A 34 34.22 11.08 15.00
N LYS A 35 33.80 11.41 13.77
CA LYS A 35 32.81 12.47 13.51
C LYS A 35 31.41 12.12 14.00
N ILE A 36 30.99 10.87 13.87
CA ILE A 36 29.70 10.37 14.39
C ILE A 36 29.67 10.48 15.91
N VAL A 37 30.72 9.99 16.60
CA VAL A 37 30.81 10.05 18.07
C VAL A 37 30.87 11.49 18.58
N ALA A 38 31.58 12.36 17.87
CA ALA A 38 31.62 13.79 18.21
C ALA A 38 30.31 14.54 17.91
N ALA A 39 29.37 13.94 17.16
CA ALA A 39 28.15 14.56 16.62
C ALA A 39 28.41 15.95 15.99
N LYS A 40 29.57 16.12 15.34
CA LYS A 40 29.95 17.38 14.70
C LYS A 40 29.36 17.45 13.30
N LEU A 41 28.23 18.14 13.20
CA LEU A 41 27.50 18.31 11.94
C LEU A 41 27.97 19.54 11.16
N PRO A 42 27.94 19.50 9.82
CA PRO A 42 27.99 20.69 8.99
C PRO A 42 26.83 21.64 9.32
N ALA A 43 27.02 22.93 9.02
CA ALA A 43 25.91 23.87 9.07
C ALA A 43 24.86 23.49 8.00
N LEU A 44 23.59 23.40 8.40
CA LEU A 44 22.47 23.30 7.49
C LEU A 44 22.29 24.61 6.70
N PRO A 45 21.77 24.57 5.46
CA PRO A 45 21.53 25.76 4.64
C PRO A 45 20.68 26.81 5.36
N GLN A 46 21.02 28.09 5.14
CA GLN A 46 20.35 29.20 5.82
C GLN A 46 18.93 29.48 5.29
N GLU A 47 18.61 29.00 4.09
CA GLU A 47 17.28 29.17 3.46
C GLU A 47 16.15 28.51 4.28
N TYR A 48 16.44 27.49 5.08
CA TYR A 48 15.44 26.86 5.95
C TYR A 48 15.14 27.70 7.19
N SER A 49 14.07 27.38 7.92
CA SER A 49 13.79 28.06 9.19
C SER A 49 14.75 27.64 10.30
N SER A 50 14.92 28.49 11.32
CA SER A 50 15.70 28.15 12.53
C SER A 50 15.12 26.94 13.24
N GLU A 51 13.80 26.84 13.27
CA GLU A 51 13.05 25.79 13.95
C GLU A 51 13.28 24.45 13.28
N TRP A 52 13.25 24.39 11.94
CA TRP A 52 13.57 23.19 11.16
C TRP A 52 14.99 22.72 11.41
N ARG A 53 15.97 23.64 11.30
CA ARG A 53 17.38 23.30 11.55
C ARG A 53 17.60 22.80 12.97
N SER A 54 16.92 23.38 13.96
CA SER A 54 17.00 22.96 15.36
C SER A 54 16.44 21.55 15.56
N LEU A 55 15.29 21.25 14.94
CA LEU A 55 14.67 19.93 14.98
C LEU A 55 15.58 18.85 14.37
N VAL A 56 16.12 19.08 13.18
CA VAL A 56 17.03 18.11 12.52
C VAL A 56 18.29 17.88 13.37
N ARG A 57 18.84 18.93 14.01
CA ARG A 57 19.98 18.79 14.91
C ARG A 57 19.65 17.98 16.16
N SER A 58 18.48 18.16 16.76
CA SER A 58 18.08 17.41 17.96
C SER A 58 17.89 15.92 17.67
N MET A 59 17.44 15.56 16.47
CA MET A 59 17.34 14.16 16.01
C MET A 59 18.72 13.50 15.86
N LEU A 60 19.77 14.28 15.56
CA LEU A 60 21.17 13.83 15.40
C LEU A 60 22.02 13.92 16.68
N ALA A 61 21.39 14.05 17.85
CA ALA A 61 22.11 14.09 19.12
C ALA A 61 22.97 12.83 19.35
N ALA A 62 24.21 13.02 19.84
CA ALA A 62 25.12 11.92 20.20
C ALA A 62 24.50 10.98 21.23
N ASP A 63 23.90 11.57 22.28
CA ASP A 63 23.16 10.85 23.31
C ASP A 63 21.78 10.43 22.76
N PRO A 64 21.50 9.11 22.65
CA PRO A 64 20.21 8.61 22.21
C PRO A 64 19.03 9.06 23.09
N GLN A 65 19.26 9.30 24.38
CA GLN A 65 18.21 9.72 25.32
C GLN A 65 17.77 11.16 25.09
N ARG A 66 18.63 11.98 24.50
CA ARG A 66 18.32 13.38 24.15
C ARG A 66 17.58 13.53 22.83
N ARG A 67 17.49 12.46 22.05
CA ARG A 67 16.75 12.50 20.78
C ARG A 67 15.26 12.63 21.06
N PRO A 68 14.52 13.44 20.30
CA PRO A 68 13.07 13.41 20.38
C PRO A 68 12.57 12.03 19.92
N SER A 69 11.48 11.57 20.49
CA SER A 69 10.66 10.48 19.96
C SER A 69 9.97 10.91 18.67
N MET A 70 9.52 9.94 17.87
CA MET A 70 8.81 10.26 16.63
C MET A 70 7.54 11.08 16.89
N ARG A 71 6.86 10.83 18.03
CA ARG A 71 5.69 11.60 18.44
C ARG A 71 6.05 13.07 18.67
N GLU A 72 7.13 13.35 19.39
CA GLU A 72 7.60 14.72 19.64
C GLU A 72 8.01 15.42 18.34
N VAL A 73 8.64 14.69 17.39
CA VAL A 73 8.97 15.24 16.07
C VAL A 73 7.71 15.62 15.29
N LEU A 74 6.71 14.74 15.21
CA LEU A 74 5.45 15.03 14.51
C LEU A 74 4.63 16.14 15.18
N GLN A 75 4.79 16.34 16.48
CA GLN A 75 4.13 17.41 17.24
C GLN A 75 4.92 18.73 17.25
N SER A 76 6.10 18.77 16.64
CA SER A 76 6.88 20.01 16.54
C SER A 76 6.13 21.07 15.73
N ALA A 77 6.34 22.35 16.08
CA ALA A 77 5.64 23.47 15.42
C ALA A 77 5.81 23.48 13.89
N VAL A 78 6.95 22.99 13.38
CA VAL A 78 7.25 22.92 11.95
C VAL A 78 6.59 21.74 11.23
N LEU A 79 6.13 20.70 11.95
CA LEU A 79 5.56 19.49 11.35
C LEU A 79 4.12 19.20 11.77
N ALA A 80 3.61 19.78 12.86
CA ALA A 80 2.30 19.45 13.42
C ALA A 80 1.16 19.65 12.40
N GLU A 81 1.17 20.77 11.68
CA GLU A 81 0.15 21.06 10.67
C GLU A 81 0.25 20.08 9.49
N ALA A 82 1.47 19.82 9.00
CA ALA A 82 1.69 18.88 7.90
C ALA A 82 1.29 17.45 8.29
N ALA A 83 1.60 17.04 9.51
CA ALA A 83 1.24 15.74 10.07
C ALA A 83 -0.28 15.57 10.14
N GLU A 84 -1.01 16.58 10.59
CA GLU A 84 -2.48 16.51 10.66
C GLU A 84 -3.12 16.47 9.27
N ARG A 85 -2.65 17.31 8.35
CA ARG A 85 -3.08 17.27 6.93
C ARG A 85 -2.84 15.89 6.31
N PHE A 86 -1.69 15.27 6.60
CA PHE A 86 -1.38 13.94 6.11
C PHE A 86 -2.28 12.87 6.75
N ARG A 87 -2.55 12.97 8.05
CA ARG A 87 -3.44 12.05 8.79
C ARG A 87 -4.84 12.00 8.17
N VAL A 88 -5.41 13.14 7.81
CA VAL A 88 -6.71 13.23 7.14
C VAL A 88 -6.66 12.54 5.77
N LYS A 89 -5.64 12.84 4.94
CA LYS A 89 -5.48 12.23 3.61
C LYS A 89 -5.37 10.71 3.67
N VAL A 90 -4.62 10.18 4.66
CA VAL A 90 -4.48 8.73 4.86
C VAL A 90 -5.82 8.10 5.23
N ALA A 91 -6.56 8.71 6.17
CA ALA A 91 -7.88 8.22 6.56
C ALA A 91 -8.86 8.20 5.37
N GLU A 92 -8.89 9.27 4.57
CA GLU A 92 -9.72 9.32 3.37
C GLU A 92 -9.34 8.26 2.33
N ALA A 93 -8.03 8.02 2.13
CA ALA A 93 -7.56 6.99 1.20
C ALA A 93 -7.96 5.59 1.67
N GLN A 94 -7.82 5.30 2.97
CA GLN A 94 -8.25 4.03 3.56
C GLN A 94 -9.76 3.81 3.43
N GLU A 95 -10.56 4.86 3.62
CA GLU A 95 -12.01 4.76 3.45
C GLU A 95 -12.42 4.55 1.98
N ARG A 96 -11.68 5.13 1.02
CA ARG A 96 -11.89 4.86 -0.41
C ARG A 96 -11.58 3.40 -0.73
N GLU A 97 -10.45 2.89 -0.25
CA GLU A 97 -10.04 1.49 -0.47
C GLU A 97 -11.06 0.51 0.09
N LYS A 98 -11.56 0.73 1.33
CA LYS A 98 -12.64 -0.10 1.90
C LYS A 98 -13.94 -0.02 1.10
N LYS A 99 -14.32 1.16 0.61
CA LYS A 99 -15.49 1.32 -0.25
C LYS A 99 -15.33 0.60 -1.58
N GLU A 100 -14.13 0.61 -2.14
CA GLU A 100 -13.81 -0.15 -3.35
C GLU A 100 -13.87 -1.65 -3.08
N GLU A 101 -13.29 -2.13 -1.98
CA GLU A 101 -13.31 -3.54 -1.60
C GLU A 101 -14.76 -4.04 -1.39
N THR A 102 -15.57 -3.30 -0.63
CA THR A 102 -16.99 -3.63 -0.43
C THR A 102 -17.79 -3.59 -1.73
N LEU A 103 -17.50 -2.65 -2.64
CA LEU A 103 -18.09 -2.63 -3.98
C LEU A 103 -17.70 -3.89 -4.77
N TRP A 104 -16.43 -4.29 -4.76
CA TRP A 104 -15.94 -5.47 -5.44
C TRP A 104 -16.51 -6.77 -4.86
N GLU A 105 -16.74 -6.84 -3.56
CA GLU A 105 -17.43 -7.96 -2.92
C GLU A 105 -18.88 -8.08 -3.40
N ARG A 106 -19.60 -6.96 -3.42
CA ARG A 106 -20.99 -6.92 -3.89
C ARG A 106 -21.12 -7.35 -5.36
N LEU A 107 -20.29 -6.79 -6.23
CA LEU A 107 -20.29 -7.16 -7.66
C LEU A 107 -19.96 -8.64 -7.86
N ARG A 108 -19.05 -9.21 -7.06
CA ARG A 108 -18.74 -10.64 -7.09
C ARG A 108 -19.94 -11.50 -6.66
N ALA A 109 -20.66 -11.10 -5.62
CA ALA A 109 -21.87 -11.80 -5.17
C ALA A 109 -22.98 -11.75 -6.23
N GLU A 110 -23.28 -10.57 -6.76
CA GLU A 110 -24.28 -10.38 -7.83
C GLU A 110 -23.94 -11.21 -9.08
N ALA A 111 -22.66 -11.27 -9.47
CA ALA A 111 -22.21 -12.10 -10.60
C ALA A 111 -22.32 -13.61 -10.32
N ALA A 112 -22.08 -14.06 -9.08
CA ALA A 112 -22.25 -15.46 -8.69
C ALA A 112 -23.72 -15.89 -8.70
N GLU A 113 -24.60 -15.03 -8.19
CA GLU A 113 -26.06 -15.24 -8.24
C GLU A 113 -26.57 -15.29 -9.68
N ALA A 114 -26.15 -14.36 -10.54
CA ALA A 114 -26.53 -14.36 -11.95
C ALA A 114 -26.07 -15.64 -12.68
N ARG A 115 -24.88 -16.16 -12.35
CA ARG A 115 -24.39 -17.45 -12.89
C ARG A 115 -25.23 -18.63 -12.40
N ALA A 116 -25.63 -18.64 -11.12
CA ALA A 116 -26.51 -19.69 -10.58
C ALA A 116 -27.88 -19.68 -11.25
N GLN A 117 -28.51 -18.51 -11.38
CA GLN A 117 -29.79 -18.34 -12.08
C GLN A 117 -29.71 -18.74 -13.55
N ALA A 118 -28.62 -18.39 -14.25
CA ALA A 118 -28.41 -18.81 -15.63
C ALA A 118 -28.24 -20.32 -15.76
N ALA A 119 -27.56 -20.97 -14.82
CA ALA A 119 -27.42 -22.42 -14.79
C ALA A 119 -28.75 -23.13 -14.52
N GLU A 120 -29.57 -22.59 -13.60
CA GLU A 120 -30.92 -23.10 -13.31
C GLU A 120 -31.84 -22.98 -14.54
N LYS A 121 -31.93 -21.79 -15.15
CA LYS A 121 -32.69 -21.58 -16.39
C LYS A 121 -32.22 -22.49 -17.53
N ALA A 122 -30.91 -22.72 -17.64
CA ALA A 122 -30.36 -23.64 -18.64
C ALA A 122 -30.69 -25.12 -18.34
N ALA A 123 -30.81 -25.50 -17.07
CA ALA A 123 -31.24 -26.84 -16.67
C ALA A 123 -32.74 -27.05 -16.94
N GLU A 124 -33.57 -26.05 -16.64
CA GLU A 124 -35.01 -26.05 -16.95
C GLU A 124 -35.26 -26.14 -18.45
N ALA A 125 -34.59 -25.31 -19.25
CA ALA A 125 -34.69 -25.35 -20.72
C ALA A 125 -34.28 -26.72 -21.30
N LYS A 126 -33.26 -27.38 -20.70
CA LYS A 126 -32.87 -28.75 -21.08
C LYS A 126 -33.90 -29.80 -20.65
N ALA A 127 -34.55 -29.64 -19.50
CA ALA A 127 -35.59 -30.55 -19.01
C ALA A 127 -36.89 -30.45 -19.82
N GLU A 128 -37.28 -29.25 -20.25
CA GLU A 128 -38.43 -29.04 -21.15
C GLU A 128 -38.16 -29.59 -22.56
N ALA A 129 -36.95 -29.42 -23.09
CA ALA A 129 -36.55 -30.03 -24.36
C ALA A 129 -36.57 -31.58 -24.30
N GLY A 130 -36.27 -32.18 -23.14
CA GLY A 130 -36.36 -33.62 -22.91
C GLY A 130 -37.79 -34.18 -22.89
N LYS A 131 -38.80 -33.37 -22.52
CA LYS A 131 -40.22 -33.79 -22.51
C LYS A 131 -40.88 -33.76 -23.91
N ALA A 132 -40.27 -33.11 -24.89
CA ALA A 132 -40.74 -33.11 -26.28
C ALA A 132 -40.27 -34.35 -27.08
N GLY A 133 -39.53 -35.28 -26.46
CA GLY A 133 -38.87 -36.41 -27.11
C GLY A 133 -39.47 -37.80 -26.88
N GLU A 134 -40.60 -37.96 -26.18
CA GLU A 134 -41.31 -39.25 -26.06
C GLU A 134 -42.62 -39.24 -26.85
N GLY A 135 -42.46 -39.36 -28.17
CA GLY A 135 -43.53 -39.64 -29.12
C GLY A 135 -42.97 -40.52 -30.24
N SER A 136 -42.96 -41.84 -30.01
CA SER A 136 -42.64 -42.83 -31.05
C SER A 136 -43.64 -42.75 -32.19
N PRO A 137 -43.19 -42.92 -33.44
CA PRO A 137 -43.78 -43.99 -34.24
C PRO A 137 -42.70 -44.92 -34.79
N GLY A 138 -42.84 -46.21 -34.50
CA GLY A 138 -42.11 -47.24 -35.20
C GLY A 138 -42.49 -47.30 -36.67
N ALA A 139 -41.51 -47.52 -37.54
CA ALA A 139 -41.54 -48.51 -38.61
C ALA A 139 -40.22 -48.45 -39.40
N THR A 140 -39.63 -49.62 -39.55
CA THR A 140 -38.46 -49.99 -40.36
C THR A 140 -38.51 -49.48 -41.81
N GLN A 141 -37.41 -48.91 -42.29
CA GLN A 141 -36.98 -49.10 -43.69
C GLN A 141 -35.45 -49.11 -43.79
N LYS A 142 -34.89 -50.26 -44.16
CA LYS A 142 -33.47 -50.40 -44.55
C LYS A 142 -33.28 -49.73 -45.90
N GLU A 143 -32.60 -48.60 -45.93
CA GLU A 143 -32.15 -47.98 -47.18
C GLU A 143 -30.73 -48.46 -47.50
N LYS A 144 -30.59 -49.14 -48.65
CA LYS A 144 -29.34 -49.69 -49.15
C LYS A 144 -28.44 -48.55 -49.63
N LEU A 145 -27.23 -48.44 -49.09
CA LEU A 145 -26.16 -47.61 -49.63
C LEU A 145 -25.72 -48.14 -51.01
N PRO A 146 -25.66 -47.31 -52.07
CA PRO A 146 -25.01 -47.70 -53.30
C PRO A 146 -23.48 -47.70 -53.11
N LYS A 147 -22.86 -48.83 -53.46
CA LYS A 147 -21.41 -48.95 -53.63
C LYS A 147 -21.01 -48.14 -54.86
N VAL A 148 -20.16 -47.14 -54.68
CA VAL A 148 -19.41 -46.50 -55.75
C VAL A 148 -17.95 -46.87 -55.53
N TRP A 149 -17.31 -47.35 -56.59
CA TRP A 149 -15.97 -47.94 -56.61
C TRP A 149 -14.89 -46.86 -56.50
#